data_AF-A0A2U1KTU4-F1
#
_entry.id   AF-A0A2U1KTU4-F1
#
_cell.length_a   1.000
_cell.length_b   1.000
_cell.length_c   1.000
_cell.angle_alpha   90.00
_cell.angle_beta   90.00
_cell.angle_gamma   90.00
#
_symmetry.space_group_name_H-M   'P 1'
#
loop_
_entity.id
_entity.type
_entity.pdbx_description
1 polymer ?
#
loop_
_entity_poly.entity_id
_entity_poly.type
_entity_poly.pdbx_seq_one_letter_code
_entity_poly.pdbx_strand_id
1 'polypeptide(L)'
;MADLIQKELQSFGSPEEVSHDIFSAHEVPEIYVRDAGDPHKDQEECIYLITQELKARGVANNHKLAYQSRVGPVQWLKPYTDEVLVELGKGGVKSLLAVPVSFVSEST
;
A
#
# COMPACT_ATOMS: atom_id res chain seq x y z
N MET A 1 -3.80 11.98 -4.87
CA MET A 1 -3.89 10.61 -4.32
C MET A 1 -5.03 10.48 -3.31
N ALA A 2 -5.08 11.30 -2.25
CA ALA A 2 -6.20 11.27 -1.27
C ALA A 2 -7.59 11.39 -1.92
N ASP A 3 -7.75 12.26 -2.93
CA ASP A 3 -9.02 12.40 -3.66
C ASP A 3 -9.42 11.11 -4.40
N LEU A 4 -8.45 10.41 -4.99
CA LEU A 4 -8.68 9.16 -5.70
C LEU A 4 -9.07 8.04 -4.71
N ILE A 5 -8.36 7.96 -3.59
CA ILE A 5 -8.67 7.01 -2.52
C ILE A 5 -10.09 7.25 -1.99
N GLN A 6 -10.44 8.49 -1.70
CA GLN A 6 -11.77 8.83 -1.19
C GLN A 6 -12.87 8.52 -2.21
N LYS A 7 -12.64 8.83 -3.49
CA LYS A 7 -13.56 8.50 -4.57
C LYS A 7 -13.74 6.99 -4.71
N GLU A 8 -12.64 6.24 -4.63
CA GLU A 8 -12.69 4.77 -4.74
C GLU A 8 -13.38 4.16 -3.53
N LEU A 9 -13.13 4.64 -2.31
CA LEU A 9 -13.88 4.20 -1.12
C LEU A 9 -15.39 4.38 -1.29
N GLN A 10 -15.82 5.48 -1.92
CA GLN A 10 -17.25 5.72 -2.21
C GLN A 10 -17.83 4.80 -3.30
N SER A 11 -17.00 4.09 -4.07
CA SER A 11 -17.45 3.11 -5.07
C SER A 11 -17.89 1.79 -4.45
N PHE A 12 -17.45 1.50 -3.20
CA PHE A 12 -17.84 0.30 -2.47
C PHE A 12 -19.32 0.36 -2.09
N GLY A 13 -19.98 -0.80 -2.09
CA GLY A 13 -21.39 -0.90 -1.67
C GLY A 13 -21.61 -0.53 -0.20
N SER A 14 -20.59 -0.80 0.64
CA SER A 14 -20.54 -0.44 2.07
C SER A 14 -19.15 0.14 2.39
N PRO A 15 -18.90 1.44 2.11
CA PRO A 15 -17.59 2.08 2.31
C PRO A 15 -17.05 1.95 3.75
N GLU A 16 -17.94 1.93 4.74
CA GLU A 16 -17.63 1.75 6.15
C GLU A 16 -17.09 0.37 6.53
N GLU A 17 -17.29 -0.65 5.68
CA GLU A 17 -16.73 -1.98 5.87
C GLU A 17 -15.27 -2.08 5.41
N VAL A 18 -14.81 -1.10 4.62
CA VAL A 18 -13.40 -0.99 4.21
C VAL A 18 -12.59 -0.50 5.40
N SER A 19 -11.93 -1.43 6.09
CA SER A 19 -11.20 -1.12 7.33
C SER A 19 -9.69 -0.95 7.13
N HIS A 20 -9.18 -1.28 5.95
CA HIS A 20 -7.74 -1.34 5.66
C HIS A 20 -7.42 -0.82 4.26
N ASP A 21 -6.33 -0.06 4.16
CA ASP A 21 -5.69 0.35 2.92
C ASP A 21 -4.34 -0.37 2.78
N ILE A 22 -4.07 -1.00 1.64
CA ILE A 22 -2.76 -1.56 1.31
C ILE A 22 -2.10 -0.65 0.29
N PHE A 23 -1.04 0.04 0.69
CA PHE A 23 -0.18 0.76 -0.23
C PHE A 23 0.76 -0.25 -0.88
N SER A 24 0.59 -0.47 -2.19
CA SER A 24 1.41 -1.38 -2.97
C SER A 24 2.50 -0.60 -3.72
N ALA A 25 3.75 -0.99 -3.51
CA ALA A 25 4.91 -0.46 -4.23
C ALA A 25 5.61 -1.58 -5.02
N HIS A 26 6.22 -1.24 -6.15
CA HIS A 26 7.07 -2.18 -6.88
C HIS A 26 8.27 -2.55 -6.02
N GLU A 27 8.58 -3.84 -5.97
CA GLU A 27 9.77 -4.30 -5.28
C GLU A 27 11.03 -3.75 -5.95
N VAL A 28 12.01 -3.39 -5.12
CA VAL A 28 13.42 -3.22 -5.51
C VAL A 28 14.24 -4.28 -4.78
N PRO A 29 15.25 -4.91 -5.43
CA PRO A 29 16.09 -5.87 -4.74
C PRO A 29 16.83 -5.18 -3.58
N GLU A 30 16.93 -5.83 -2.41
CA GLU A 30 17.48 -5.23 -1.18
C GLU A 30 18.90 -4.65 -1.37
N ILE A 31 19.66 -5.24 -2.31
CA ILE A 31 21.01 -4.77 -2.67
C ILE A 31 21.01 -3.32 -3.16
N TYR A 32 19.99 -2.87 -3.89
CA TYR A 32 19.92 -1.49 -4.39
C TYR A 32 19.66 -0.48 -3.26
N VAL A 33 18.85 -0.87 -2.28
CA VAL A 33 18.56 -0.03 -1.10
C VAL A 33 19.82 0.17 -0.25
N ARG A 34 20.62 -0.90 -0.10
CA ARG A 34 21.87 -0.84 0.65
C ARG A 34 22.94 0.02 -0.05
N ASP A 35 23.02 -0.08 -1.38
CA ASP A 35 24.14 0.47 -2.15
C ASP A 35 23.87 1.91 -2.66
N ALA A 36 22.61 2.31 -2.91
CA ALA A 36 22.25 3.62 -3.46
C ALA A 36 21.62 4.61 -2.44
N GLY A 37 21.48 4.20 -1.18
CA GLY A 37 20.64 4.89 -0.20
C GLY A 37 19.20 4.38 -0.28
N ASP A 38 18.38 4.73 0.72
CA ASP A 38 17.04 4.15 0.90
C ASP A 38 15.95 4.97 0.17
N PRO A 39 15.52 4.59 -1.06
CA PRO A 39 14.42 5.25 -1.76
C PRO A 39 13.05 5.03 -1.10
N HIS A 40 12.96 4.17 -0.08
CA HIS A 40 11.70 3.89 0.62
C HIS A 40 11.34 4.96 1.64
N LYS A 41 12.31 5.75 2.12
CA LYS A 41 12.01 6.89 3.00
C LYS A 41 11.03 7.86 2.35
N ASP A 42 11.24 8.17 1.07
CA ASP A 42 10.37 9.08 0.33
C ASP A 42 8.97 8.47 0.12
N GLN A 43 8.88 7.14 0.01
CA GLN A 43 7.61 6.40 -0.10
C GLN A 43 6.85 6.39 1.21
N GLU A 44 7.52 6.10 2.33
CA GLU A 44 6.91 6.13 3.67
C GLU A 44 6.43 7.54 4.03
N GLU A 45 7.21 8.57 3.70
CA GLU A 45 6.80 9.97 3.89
C GLU A 45 5.58 10.31 3.03
N CYS A 46 5.55 9.90 1.76
CA CYS A 46 4.38 10.05 0.91
C CYS A 46 3.14 9.39 1.51
N ILE A 47 3.25 8.13 1.95
CA ILE A 47 2.15 7.37 2.56
C ILE A 47 1.67 8.08 3.83
N TYR A 48 2.60 8.52 4.67
CA TYR A 48 2.29 9.27 5.88
C TYR A 48 1.46 10.52 5.58
N LEU A 49 1.88 11.34 4.61
CA LEU A 49 1.15 12.55 4.21
C LEU A 49 -0.24 12.23 3.65
N ILE A 50 -0.35 11.17 2.83
CA ILE A 50 -1.64 10.71 2.30
C ILE A 50 -2.58 10.28 3.44
N THR A 51 -2.08 9.49 4.40
CA THR A 51 -2.88 9.03 5.53
C THR A 51 -3.29 10.19 6.44
N GLN A 52 -2.44 11.19 6.67
CA GLN A 52 -2.82 12.38 7.44
C GLN A 52 -3.97 13.13 6.78
N GLU A 53 -3.91 13.31 5.46
CA GLU A 53 -4.97 13.97 4.70
C GLU A 53 -6.28 13.16 4.72
N LEU A 54 -6.22 11.83 4.60
CA LEU A 54 -7.39 10.95 4.72
C LEU A 54 -8.03 11.05 6.12
N LYS A 55 -7.21 11.07 7.17
CA LYS A 55 -7.70 11.25 8.56
C LYS A 55 -8.38 12.60 8.75
N ALA A 56 -7.83 13.67 8.19
CA ALA A 56 -8.45 15.00 8.24
C ALA A 56 -9.83 15.03 7.55
N ARG A 57 -10.06 14.12 6.59
CA ARG A 57 -11.32 13.95 5.86
C ARG A 57 -12.28 12.93 6.49
N GLY A 58 -11.94 12.37 7.65
CA GLY A 58 -12.77 11.40 8.36
C GLY A 58 -12.59 9.94 7.92
N VAL A 59 -11.59 9.64 7.09
CA VAL A 59 -11.22 8.27 6.71
C VAL A 59 -10.14 7.78 7.67
N ALA A 60 -10.49 6.86 8.57
CA ALA A 60 -9.63 6.37 9.64
C ALA A 60 -9.21 4.90 9.46
N ASN A 61 -9.03 4.48 8.21
CA ASN A 61 -8.60 3.12 7.88
C ASN A 61 -7.21 2.83 8.43
N ASN A 62 -6.98 1.59 8.83
CA ASN A 62 -5.61 1.10 9.05
C ASN A 62 -4.90 1.04 7.71
N HIS A 63 -3.57 1.18 7.71
CA HIS A 63 -2.81 1.03 6.47
C HIS A 63 -1.58 0.14 6.67
N LYS A 64 -1.18 -0.53 5.59
CA LYS A 64 0.10 -1.26 5.50
C LYS A 64 0.77 -0.94 4.16
N LEU A 65 2.08 -0.77 4.19
CA LEU A 65 2.92 -0.79 2.99
C LEU A 65 3.31 -2.24 2.70
N ALA A 66 3.11 -2.69 1.46
CA ALA A 66 3.54 -3.99 0.99
C ALA A 66 4.14 -3.90 -0.41
N TYR A 67 5.00 -4.86 -0.74
CA TYR A 67 5.71 -4.88 -2.01
C TYR A 67 5.21 -6.02 -2.89
N GLN A 68 5.22 -5.80 -4.20
CA GLN A 68 4.76 -6.76 -5.21
C GLN A 68 5.79 -6.97 -6.32
N SER A 69 5.58 -8.04 -7.10
CA SER A 69 6.35 -8.37 -8.31
C SER A 69 7.77 -8.92 -8.09
N ARG A 70 7.92 -9.88 -7.16
CA ARG A 70 9.17 -10.65 -6.99
C ARG A 70 9.52 -11.49 -8.22
N VAL A 71 10.75 -11.35 -8.73
CA VAL A 71 11.26 -12.17 -9.84
C VAL A 71 12.65 -12.72 -9.53
N GLY A 72 12.84 -14.03 -9.69
CA GLY A 72 14.15 -14.67 -9.51
C GLY A 72 14.58 -14.87 -8.04
N PRO A 73 15.81 -15.40 -7.82
CA PRO A 73 16.23 -15.95 -6.53
C PRO A 73 16.85 -14.95 -5.55
N VAL A 74 16.72 -13.64 -5.79
CA VAL A 74 17.31 -12.59 -4.93
C VAL A 74 16.42 -12.28 -3.74
N GLN A 75 16.99 -11.71 -2.67
CA GLN A 75 16.19 -11.17 -1.56
C GLN A 75 15.58 -9.84 -1.98
N TRP A 76 14.27 -9.74 -1.77
CA TRP A 76 13.44 -8.60 -2.10
C TRP A 76 12.87 -8.00 -0.82
N LEU A 77 12.48 -6.73 -0.88
CA LEU A 77 11.95 -6.03 0.29
C LEU A 77 10.62 -6.63 0.77
N LYS A 78 10.46 -6.65 2.09
CA LYS A 78 9.29 -7.16 2.80
C LYS A 78 8.54 -6.01 3.50
N PRO A 79 7.24 -6.17 3.79
CA PRO A 79 6.42 -7.38 3.62
C PRO A 79 5.85 -7.53 2.21
N TYR A 80 5.60 -8.77 1.79
CA TYR A 80 5.03 -9.03 0.47
C TYR A 80 3.51 -8.90 0.46
N THR A 81 2.96 -8.37 -0.63
CA THR A 81 1.53 -8.06 -0.74
C THR A 81 0.65 -9.30 -0.56
N ASP A 82 1.03 -10.43 -1.14
CA ASP A 82 0.33 -11.71 -1.00
C ASP A 82 0.33 -12.23 0.44
N GLU A 83 1.45 -12.12 1.15
CA GLU A 83 1.56 -12.51 2.56
C GLU A 83 0.71 -11.61 3.46
N VAL A 84 0.74 -10.29 3.21
CA VAL A 84 -0.07 -9.30 3.95
C VAL A 84 -1.56 -9.54 3.73
N LEU A 85 -1.99 -9.84 2.50
CA LEU A 85 -3.38 -10.17 2.20
C LEU A 85 -3.86 -11.41 2.98
N VAL A 86 -3.02 -12.46 3.05
CA VAL A 86 -3.33 -13.66 3.83
C VAL A 86 -3.39 -13.36 5.33
N GLU A 87 -2.48 -12.54 5.86
CA GLU A 87 -2.48 -12.12 7.26
C GLU A 87 -3.75 -11.34 7.62
N LEU A 88 -4.11 -10.34 6.80
CA LEU A 88 -5.31 -9.52 7.01
C LEU A 88 -6.59 -10.34 6.91
N GLY A 89 -6.66 -11.24 5.92
CA GLY A 89 -7.80 -12.16 5.79
C GLY A 89 -7.96 -13.07 7.01
N LYS A 90 -6.85 -13.61 7.55
CA LYS A 90 -6.85 -14.38 8.81
C LYS A 90 -7.24 -13.52 10.02
N GLY A 91 -6.90 -12.24 10.00
CA GLY A 91 -7.30 -11.23 10.99
C GLY A 91 -8.76 -10.80 10.90
N GLY A 92 -9.53 -11.33 9.94
CA GLY A 92 -10.96 -11.01 9.77
C GLY A 92 -11.24 -9.79 8.91
N VAL A 93 -10.25 -9.23 8.24
CA VAL A 93 -10.45 -8.16 7.24
C VAL A 93 -11.12 -8.76 6.01
N LYS A 94 -12.33 -8.30 5.72
CA LYS A 94 -13.14 -8.78 4.59
C LYS A 94 -13.15 -7.83 3.39
N SER A 95 -12.85 -6.56 3.65
CA SER A 95 -12.82 -5.50 2.64
C SER A 95 -11.62 -4.59 2.91
N LEU A 96 -10.87 -4.31 1.84
CA LEU A 96 -9.67 -3.47 1.85
C LEU A 96 -9.54 -2.75 0.51
N LEU A 97 -8.82 -1.63 0.49
CA LEU A 97 -8.48 -0.88 -0.71
C LEU A 97 -6.99 -1.03 -1.03
N ALA A 98 -6.67 -1.51 -2.23
CA ALA A 98 -5.28 -1.53 -2.71
C ALA A 98 -4.96 -0.21 -3.43
N VAL A 99 -3.88 0.46 -3.01
CA VAL A 99 -3.45 1.76 -3.52
C VAL A 99 -2.04 1.63 -4.11
N PRO A 100 -1.87 1.69 -5.45
CA PRO A 100 -0.54 1.70 -6.05
C PRO A 100 0.14 3.05 -5.76
N VAL A 101 1.24 3.03 -4.98
CA VAL A 101 1.95 4.25 -4.56
C VAL A 101 3.22 4.50 -5.37
N SER A 102 3.77 3.47 -6.03
CA SER A 102 5.02 3.59 -6.80
C SER A 102 4.83 3.85 -8.29
N PHE A 103 3.58 3.98 -8.78
CA PHE A 103 3.29 4.24 -10.20
C PHE A 103 2.25 5.34 -10.36
N VAL A 104 2.49 6.23 -11.32
CA VAL A 104 1.54 7.27 -11.74
C VAL A 104 0.71 6.86 -12.96
N SER A 105 0.87 5.61 -13.45
CA SER A 105 0.14 5.02 -14.57
C SER A 105 0.07 3.50 -14.41
N GLU A 106 -1.00 2.88 -14.93
CA GLU A 106 -1.15 1.42 -14.92
C GLU A 106 0.06 0.74 -15.57
N SER A 107 0.62 -0.24 -14.88
CA SER A 107 1.58 -1.17 -15.48
C SER A 107 0.80 -2.42 -15.86
N THR A 108 0.70 -2.65 -17.17
CA THR A 108 -0.08 -3.74 -17.79
C THR A 108 0.62 -5.08 -17.64
#